data_AF-A0AAD8XT01-F1
#
_entry.id   AF-A0AAD8XT01-F1
#
_cell.length_a   1.000
_cell.length_b   1.000
_cell.length_c   1.000
_cell.angle_alpha   90.00
_cell.angle_beta   90.00
_cell.angle_gamma   90.00
#
_symmetry.space_group_name_H-M   'P 1'
#
loop_
_entity.id
_entity.type
_entity.pdbx_description
1 polymer ?
#
loop_
_entity_poly.entity_id
_entity_poly.type
_entity_poly.pdbx_seq_one_letter_code
_entity_poly.pdbx_strand_id
1 'polypeptide(L)'
;MMTSIMLGGTKQANDDDDEDLGSIWSNAVKWINSNGGFVHSSLRYNESQRQVYLDTSPSSCGGAIDAGTTLLRIPDACLPSLHSVERDEEFGKSLFGVVHSLEASLYHDAQDVVVALFLARQQQQQQQSPSFYEPYIATLPVSSNTSLTNDGVNSSVCNNNIKLLPRQWDSETLKRRLYGTSLYKRIINEQNGIKCEYELIKTAWMRQQKEQQQSSPTTKDDQKQTSQSSLFPTCEQYDNMMSLVTSRGFDGLGYDGVDVMIPLLDLLNHVRGQGVDNTANGDGSGGVAHVRYERYHEEDNETDEDGSGDGEPTTKRIKTDIDDSTTATNNIRSNNSGGGERGGVKVTAGQSIVANGTKLQMTYGAKSNSTLLGRYGFCIADNVEPDGSCNDVVEIELKEEAPPVTLQRGPKSYTYGPFIKALKVFNKHLQDESVNDDADDRGEEDDNDDGGLQAFLDNCEEDDYEDDDDDEEGGDDLDDMMYNPTSFGDDEQLLDKALLSSTKAEGKMNDLRALEALHTSLKQAMDRCEQNSLIRSSGDKERSYTTAEDHYCIMLIKSEMQTISFYKRAAEMVHSKLSKSSPGVASLVDGKFEMTAMDLEHINDLVGAFLTIRYPGVSI
;
A
#
# COMPACT_ATOMS: atom_id res chain seq x y z
N MET A 1 33.15 48.37 33.61
CA MET A 1 32.62 48.26 34.99
C MET A 1 31.11 48.16 34.85
N MET A 2 30.52 46.97 34.99
CA MET A 2 29.88 46.49 36.25
C MET A 2 28.85 47.53 36.73
N THR A 3 27.55 47.26 36.90
CA THR A 3 26.95 46.14 37.67
C THR A 3 25.41 46.12 37.47
N SER A 4 24.82 44.92 37.38
CA SER A 4 23.55 44.40 37.95
C SER A 4 22.34 45.31 38.24
N ILE A 5 21.13 44.91 37.76
CA ILE A 5 19.90 44.72 38.58
C ILE A 5 19.03 43.60 37.97
N MET A 6 18.52 42.75 38.86
CA MET A 6 17.66 41.57 38.74
C MET A 6 16.15 41.89 38.68
N LEU A 7 15.38 40.87 38.26
CA LEU A 7 14.00 40.49 38.62
C LEU A 7 12.80 41.08 37.85
N GLY A 8 12.04 40.17 37.26
CA GLY A 8 10.66 40.31 36.82
C GLY A 8 10.11 38.97 36.32
N GLY A 9 9.72 38.09 37.25
CA GLY A 9 9.09 36.81 36.94
C GLY A 9 7.64 36.99 36.49
N THR A 10 7.28 36.38 35.36
CA THR A 10 5.89 36.20 34.94
C THR A 10 5.44 34.80 35.33
N LYS A 11 4.52 34.75 36.29
CA LYS A 11 3.69 33.58 36.59
C LYS A 11 2.98 33.14 35.30
N GLN A 12 3.23 31.91 34.90
CA GLN A 12 2.37 31.16 34.00
C GLN A 12 1.07 30.90 34.76
N ALA A 13 -0.02 31.50 34.30
CA ALA A 13 -1.35 31.24 34.83
C ALA A 13 -1.79 29.86 34.32
N ASN A 14 -2.21 29.01 35.24
CA ASN A 14 -2.92 27.78 34.94
C ASN A 14 -4.30 28.14 34.38
N ASP A 15 -4.52 27.83 33.11
CA ASP A 15 -5.84 27.77 32.48
C ASP A 15 -6.43 26.36 32.72
N ASP A 16 -6.60 26.01 34.00
CA ASP A 16 -7.30 24.78 34.42
C ASP A 16 -8.69 25.21 34.92
N ASP A 17 -9.66 25.39 34.02
CA ASP A 17 -11.13 25.33 34.27
C ASP A 17 -11.94 25.75 33.02
N ASP A 18 -11.49 25.45 31.80
CA ASP A 18 -12.39 25.49 30.63
C ASP A 18 -13.25 24.22 30.65
N GLU A 19 -14.57 24.40 30.81
CA GLU A 19 -15.55 23.34 30.71
C GLU A 19 -15.32 22.53 29.43
N ASP A 20 -15.18 21.21 29.61
CA ASP A 20 -14.93 20.12 28.65
C ASP A 20 -15.89 20.17 27.43
N LEU A 21 -15.70 21.15 26.53
CA LEU A 21 -16.11 21.05 25.14
C LEU A 21 -15.24 19.95 24.54
N GLY A 22 -15.67 18.71 24.79
CA GLY A 22 -14.89 17.50 24.58
C GLY A 22 -14.23 17.52 23.21
N SER A 23 -12.91 17.34 23.20
CA SER A 23 -12.12 17.24 21.98
C SER A 23 -12.74 16.23 21.02
N ILE A 24 -12.50 16.38 19.71
CA ILE A 24 -13.03 15.48 18.68
C ILE A 24 -12.67 14.02 19.02
N TRP A 25 -11.44 13.81 19.49
CA TRP A 25 -10.98 12.53 20.02
C TRP A 25 -11.82 12.02 21.18
N SER A 26 -12.11 12.86 22.17
CA SER A 26 -12.89 12.46 23.35
C SER A 26 -14.31 12.02 22.97
N ASN A 27 -14.91 12.66 21.97
CA ASN A 27 -16.23 12.28 21.45
C ASN A 27 -16.19 10.92 20.74
N ALA A 28 -15.17 10.66 19.92
CA ALA A 28 -14.97 9.36 19.29
C ALA A 28 -14.74 8.24 20.32
N VAL A 29 -13.94 8.49 21.36
CA VAL A 29 -13.73 7.54 22.46
C VAL A 29 -15.01 7.25 23.23
N LYS A 30 -15.79 8.30 23.59
CA LYS A 30 -17.09 8.14 24.25
C LYS A 30 -18.06 7.32 23.40
N TRP A 31 -18.08 7.55 22.08
CA TRP A 31 -18.90 6.81 21.13
C TRP A 31 -18.50 5.33 20.99
N ILE A 32 -17.20 5.02 20.91
CA ILE A 32 -16.74 3.63 20.87
C ILE A 32 -17.13 2.90 22.17
N ASN A 33 -16.89 3.52 23.32
CA ASN A 33 -17.21 2.93 24.63
C ASN A 33 -18.73 2.73 24.81
N SER A 34 -19.57 3.64 24.32
CA SER A 34 -21.03 3.50 24.42
C SER A 34 -21.61 2.39 23.54
N ASN A 35 -20.84 1.91 22.55
CA ASN A 35 -21.21 0.79 21.68
C ASN A 35 -20.54 -0.54 22.11
N GLY A 36 -19.97 -0.62 23.31
CA GLY A 36 -19.34 -1.84 23.85
C GLY A 36 -17.84 -1.97 23.56
N GLY A 37 -17.24 -0.95 22.94
CA GLY A 37 -15.80 -0.90 22.70
C GLY A 37 -14.98 -0.60 23.95
N PHE A 38 -13.67 -0.54 23.76
CA PHE A 38 -12.71 -0.18 24.79
C PHE A 38 -11.59 0.66 24.18
N VAL A 39 -11.18 1.72 24.90
CA VAL A 39 -10.00 2.52 24.57
C VAL A 39 -9.18 2.67 25.84
N HIS A 40 -7.91 2.25 25.78
CA HIS A 40 -7.01 2.27 26.92
C HIS A 40 -6.79 3.69 27.45
N SER A 41 -6.84 3.86 28.78
CA SER A 41 -6.82 5.18 29.43
C SER A 41 -5.51 5.95 29.28
N SER A 42 -4.43 5.29 28.87
CA SER A 42 -3.14 5.94 28.58
C SER A 42 -3.04 6.51 27.16
N LEU A 43 -4.01 6.23 26.28
CA LEU A 43 -4.00 6.76 24.92
C LEU A 43 -4.38 8.26 24.93
N ARG A 44 -3.62 9.04 24.18
CA ARG A 44 -3.88 10.46 23.91
C ARG A 44 -3.74 10.72 22.43
N TYR A 45 -4.43 11.75 21.96
CA TYR A 45 -4.31 12.24 20.59
C TYR A 45 -3.91 13.70 20.58
N ASN A 46 -2.84 14.00 19.85
CA ASN A 46 -2.42 15.35 19.57
C ASN A 46 -3.08 15.80 18.25
N GLU A 47 -4.13 16.61 18.34
CA GLU A 47 -4.86 17.11 17.16
C GLU A 47 -3.97 17.93 16.22
N SER A 48 -3.06 18.74 16.78
CA SER A 48 -2.17 19.60 15.98
C SER A 48 -1.12 18.82 15.19
N GLN A 49 -0.67 17.69 15.74
CA GLN A 49 0.34 16.82 15.11
C GLN A 49 -0.29 15.59 14.44
N ARG A 50 -1.59 15.37 14.59
CA ARG A 50 -2.33 14.17 14.18
C ARG A 50 -1.59 12.89 14.58
N GLN A 51 -1.21 12.81 15.86
CA GLN A 51 -0.40 11.72 16.41
C GLN A 51 -1.06 11.15 17.66
N VAL A 52 -1.17 9.82 17.69
CA VAL A 52 -1.55 9.08 18.90
C VAL A 52 -0.28 8.78 19.70
N TYR A 53 -0.32 9.02 21.00
CA TYR A 53 0.80 8.77 21.90
C TYR A 53 0.31 8.23 23.24
N LEU A 54 1.25 7.66 24.00
CA LEU A 54 1.00 7.20 25.35
C LEU A 54 1.32 8.31 26.36
N ASP A 55 0.45 8.48 27.34
CA ASP A 55 0.63 9.34 28.50
C ASP A 55 0.21 8.56 29.76
N THR A 56 1.18 8.12 30.54
CA THR A 56 0.93 7.62 31.89
C THR A 56 1.08 8.76 32.89
N SER A 57 -0.03 9.12 33.52
CA SER A 57 -0.01 10.16 34.55
C SER A 57 1.07 9.88 35.59
N PRO A 58 1.79 10.92 36.05
CA PRO A 58 2.98 10.77 36.90
C PRO A 58 2.70 10.17 38.30
N SER A 59 1.44 9.97 38.67
CA SER A 59 1.01 9.34 39.93
C SER A 59 1.12 7.82 39.92
N SER A 60 1.18 7.17 38.75
CA SER A 60 1.54 5.76 38.61
C SER A 60 3.01 5.67 38.19
N CYS A 61 3.87 5.14 39.06
CA CYS A 61 5.31 5.03 38.82
C CYS A 61 5.64 4.39 37.46
N GLY A 62 5.99 5.20 36.46
CA GLY A 62 6.70 4.79 35.23
C GLY A 62 6.19 3.53 34.54
N GLY A 63 4.87 3.32 34.50
CA GLY A 63 4.29 2.07 34.00
C GLY A 63 4.55 1.91 32.51
N ALA A 64 5.37 0.92 32.14
CA ALA A 64 5.36 0.44 30.76
C ALA A 64 4.01 -0.23 30.48
N ILE A 65 3.55 -0.16 29.23
CA ILE A 65 2.47 -1.02 28.76
C ILE A 65 3.14 -2.33 28.34
N ASP A 66 2.74 -3.44 28.96
CA ASP A 66 3.30 -4.76 28.66
C ASP A 66 2.85 -5.25 27.28
N ALA A 67 3.68 -6.05 26.63
CA ALA A 67 3.32 -6.73 25.39
C ALA A 67 2.03 -7.54 25.59
N GLY A 68 1.16 -7.58 24.58
CA GLY A 68 -0.15 -8.23 24.64
C GLY A 68 -1.26 -7.38 25.30
N THR A 69 -0.92 -6.26 25.96
CA THR A 69 -1.95 -5.39 26.57
C THR A 69 -2.91 -4.88 25.52
N THR A 70 -4.22 -5.02 25.75
CA THR A 70 -5.24 -4.48 24.84
C THR A 70 -5.24 -2.96 24.92
N LEU A 71 -5.04 -2.32 23.77
CA LEU A 71 -5.05 -0.87 23.59
C LEU A 71 -6.41 -0.37 23.10
N LEU A 72 -7.00 -1.07 22.12
CA LEU A 72 -8.31 -0.75 21.54
C LEU A 72 -9.13 -2.03 21.36
N ARG A 73 -10.44 -1.91 21.54
CA ARG A 73 -11.43 -2.89 21.10
C ARG A 73 -12.54 -2.12 20.40
N ILE A 74 -12.66 -2.28 19.09
CA ILE A 74 -13.60 -1.56 18.24
C ILE A 74 -14.68 -2.54 17.78
N PRO A 75 -15.94 -2.41 18.24
CA PRO A 75 -17.03 -3.31 17.84
C PRO A 75 -17.38 -3.16 16.36
N ASP A 76 -17.90 -4.22 15.73
CA ASP A 76 -18.35 -4.20 14.31
C ASP A 76 -19.36 -3.08 14.01
N ALA A 77 -20.21 -2.74 14.99
CA ALA A 77 -21.16 -1.63 14.85
C ALA A 77 -20.47 -0.27 14.63
N CYS A 78 -19.21 -0.12 15.04
CA CYS A 78 -18.42 1.10 14.88
C CYS A 78 -17.55 1.09 13.62
N LEU A 79 -17.54 0.03 12.81
CA LEU A 79 -16.70 -0.09 11.62
C LEU A 79 -17.49 0.29 10.36
N PRO A 80 -17.22 1.46 9.72
CA PRO A 80 -17.75 1.72 8.39
C PRO A 80 -17.27 0.65 7.41
N SER A 81 -18.22 -0.06 6.82
CA SER A 81 -18.05 -1.28 6.05
C SER A 81 -19.19 -1.44 5.06
N LEU A 82 -19.12 -2.41 4.16
CA LEU A 82 -20.22 -2.73 3.26
C LEU A 82 -21.53 -3.01 4.02
N HIS A 83 -21.45 -3.83 5.09
CA HIS A 83 -22.57 -4.14 5.98
C HIS A 83 -23.21 -2.89 6.63
N SER A 84 -22.39 -1.88 6.94
CA SER A 84 -22.90 -0.60 7.45
C SER A 84 -23.75 0.14 6.43
N VAL A 85 -23.40 0.03 5.15
CA VAL A 85 -24.16 0.65 4.06
C VAL A 85 -25.48 -0.10 3.83
N GLU A 86 -25.48 -1.43 3.89
CA GLU A 86 -26.71 -2.22 3.72
C GLU A 86 -27.77 -1.97 4.80
N ARG A 87 -27.34 -1.57 6.00
CA ARG A 87 -28.23 -1.16 7.10
C ARG A 87 -28.94 0.17 6.84
N ASP A 88 -28.43 1.00 5.92
CA ASP A 88 -29.09 2.24 5.49
C ASP A 88 -30.15 1.91 4.42
N GLU A 89 -31.40 1.82 4.89
CA GLU A 89 -32.58 1.47 4.08
C GLU A 89 -32.90 2.48 2.97
N GLU A 90 -32.55 3.77 3.15
CA GLU A 90 -32.93 4.82 2.21
C GLU A 90 -31.88 5.00 1.11
N PHE A 91 -30.65 5.30 1.52
CA PHE A 91 -29.56 5.62 0.60
C PHE A 91 -28.71 4.40 0.29
N GLY A 92 -28.34 3.64 1.31
CA GLY A 92 -27.35 2.58 1.20
C GLY A 92 -27.78 1.44 0.30
N LYS A 93 -28.98 0.89 0.50
CA LYS A 93 -29.51 -0.19 -0.36
C LYS A 93 -29.68 0.22 -1.82
N SER A 94 -30.15 1.44 -2.08
CA SER A 94 -30.29 1.98 -3.44
C SER A 94 -28.92 2.15 -4.09
N LEU A 95 -27.95 2.71 -3.35
CA LEU A 95 -26.59 2.87 -3.81
C LEU A 95 -25.93 1.52 -4.13
N PHE A 96 -26.02 0.56 -3.21
CA PHE A 96 -25.45 -0.77 -3.37
C PHE A 96 -25.92 -1.45 -4.67
N GLY A 97 -27.24 -1.48 -4.91
CA GLY A 97 -27.79 -2.06 -6.12
C GLY A 97 -27.34 -1.36 -7.41
N VAL A 98 -27.11 -0.05 -7.36
CA VAL A 98 -26.58 0.71 -8.51
C VAL A 98 -25.12 0.39 -8.76
N VAL A 99 -24.27 0.44 -7.73
CA VAL A 99 -22.83 0.20 -7.88
C VAL A 99 -22.56 -1.23 -8.32
N HIS A 100 -23.22 -2.22 -7.71
CA HIS A 100 -23.07 -3.62 -8.11
C HIS A 100 -23.50 -3.87 -9.57
N SER A 101 -24.53 -3.16 -10.06
CA SER A 101 -24.93 -3.25 -11.49
C SER A 101 -23.90 -2.67 -12.47
N LEU A 102 -22.91 -1.92 -11.97
CA LEU A 102 -21.89 -1.22 -12.74
C LEU A 102 -20.48 -1.78 -12.51
N GLU A 103 -20.31 -2.79 -11.68
CA GLU A 103 -19.03 -3.28 -11.15
C GLU A 103 -17.94 -3.45 -12.21
N ALA A 104 -18.25 -4.09 -13.34
CA ALA A 104 -17.30 -4.30 -14.45
C ALA A 104 -16.84 -3.00 -15.17
N SER A 105 -17.43 -1.85 -14.86
CA SER A 105 -17.13 -0.55 -15.45
C SER A 105 -16.56 0.45 -14.45
N LEU A 106 -16.41 0.05 -13.18
CA LEU A 106 -15.83 0.91 -12.14
C LEU A 106 -14.31 0.95 -12.27
N TYR A 107 -13.72 2.04 -11.80
CA TYR A 107 -12.28 2.21 -11.76
C TYR A 107 -11.69 1.66 -10.46
N HIS A 108 -12.42 1.81 -9.35
CA HIS A 108 -12.10 1.25 -8.05
C HIS A 108 -12.94 0.00 -7.75
N ASP A 109 -12.54 -0.71 -6.69
CA ASP A 109 -13.33 -1.79 -6.14
C ASP A 109 -14.74 -1.30 -5.74
N ALA A 110 -15.77 -2.08 -6.04
CA ALA A 110 -17.15 -1.71 -5.80
C ALA A 110 -17.44 -1.43 -4.32
N GLN A 111 -16.80 -2.16 -3.41
CA GLN A 111 -16.95 -1.97 -1.99
C GLN A 111 -16.41 -0.62 -1.53
N ASP A 112 -15.20 -0.25 -1.95
CA ASP A 112 -14.59 1.04 -1.66
C ASP A 112 -15.46 2.19 -2.14
N VAL A 113 -16.00 2.07 -3.35
CA VAL A 113 -16.91 3.05 -3.96
C VAL A 113 -18.17 3.24 -3.12
N VAL A 114 -18.80 2.14 -2.71
CA VAL A 114 -20.02 2.16 -1.89
C VAL A 114 -19.76 2.81 -0.54
N VAL A 115 -18.68 2.41 0.16
CA VAL A 115 -18.30 2.95 1.46
C VAL A 115 -17.96 4.44 1.37
N ALA A 116 -17.20 4.86 0.34
CA ALA A 116 -16.83 6.26 0.14
C ALA A 116 -18.06 7.16 -0.10
N LEU A 117 -18.99 6.75 -0.96
CA LEU A 117 -20.23 7.51 -1.22
C LEU A 117 -21.16 7.54 -0.01
N PHE A 118 -21.24 6.43 0.73
CA PHE A 118 -21.97 6.37 2.00
C PHE A 118 -21.40 7.37 3.01
N LEU A 119 -20.10 7.35 3.28
CA LEU A 119 -19.46 8.28 4.22
C LEU A 119 -19.58 9.74 3.75
N ALA A 120 -19.51 9.99 2.44
CA ALA A 120 -19.71 11.33 1.87
C ALA A 120 -21.13 11.84 2.13
N ARG A 121 -22.14 10.96 2.02
CA ARG A 121 -23.52 11.28 2.35
C ARG A 121 -23.69 11.53 3.85
N GLN A 122 -23.12 10.68 4.70
CA GLN A 122 -23.16 10.83 6.15
C GLN A 122 -22.55 12.16 6.60
N GLN A 123 -21.42 12.55 6.01
CA GLN A 123 -20.79 13.86 6.25
C GLN A 123 -21.70 15.03 5.83
N GLN A 124 -22.37 14.92 4.68
CA GLN A 124 -23.27 15.98 4.22
C GLN A 124 -24.49 16.15 5.15
N GLN A 125 -25.01 15.06 5.70
CA GLN A 125 -26.18 15.08 6.60
C GLN A 125 -25.89 15.72 7.96
N GLN A 126 -24.63 15.79 8.39
CA GLN A 126 -24.24 16.41 9.68
C GLN A 126 -24.73 17.86 9.82
N GLN A 127 -24.93 18.58 8.71
CA GLN A 127 -25.48 19.94 8.74
C GLN A 127 -26.95 20.01 9.17
N GLN A 128 -27.66 18.88 9.18
CA GLN A 128 -29.09 18.78 9.47
C GLN A 128 -29.38 17.95 10.72
N SER A 129 -28.65 16.84 10.91
CA SER A 129 -28.79 15.94 12.06
C SER A 129 -27.48 15.19 12.32
N PRO A 130 -27.14 14.88 13.59
CA PRO A 130 -25.96 14.08 13.91
C PRO A 130 -26.12 12.67 13.34
N SER A 131 -25.17 12.23 12.51
CA SER A 131 -25.11 10.86 12.01
C SER A 131 -24.49 9.93 13.03
N PHE A 132 -24.79 8.62 12.96
CA PHE A 132 -24.21 7.64 13.87
C PHE A 132 -22.67 7.61 13.80
N TYR A 133 -22.11 7.80 12.59
CA TYR A 133 -20.66 7.85 12.35
C TYR A 133 -20.06 9.25 12.51
N GLU A 134 -20.82 10.25 12.98
CA GLU A 134 -20.33 11.62 13.15
C GLU A 134 -19.06 11.71 14.02
N PRO A 135 -18.97 11.03 15.17
CA PRO A 135 -17.78 11.11 16.01
C PRO A 135 -16.52 10.60 15.31
N TYR A 136 -16.65 9.59 14.44
CA TYR A 136 -15.54 9.09 13.64
C TYR A 136 -15.20 10.05 12.50
N ILE A 137 -16.18 10.47 11.70
CA ILE A 137 -15.98 11.37 10.55
C ILE A 137 -15.29 12.66 10.99
N ALA A 138 -15.62 13.18 12.18
CA ALA A 138 -15.01 14.37 12.74
C ALA A 138 -13.49 14.22 12.98
N THR A 139 -12.98 13.00 13.23
CA THR A 139 -11.54 12.73 13.41
C THR A 139 -10.75 12.74 12.09
N LEU A 140 -11.43 12.57 10.96
CA LEU A 140 -10.79 12.44 9.65
C LEU A 140 -10.20 13.78 9.18
N PRO A 141 -9.11 13.76 8.38
CA PRO A 141 -8.58 14.96 7.75
C PRO A 141 -9.49 15.40 6.60
N VAL A 142 -10.60 16.04 6.92
CA VAL A 142 -11.54 16.56 5.91
C VAL A 142 -11.17 18.00 5.56
N SER A 143 -11.20 18.32 4.27
CA SER A 143 -11.20 19.71 3.79
C SER A 143 -12.50 20.39 4.25
N SER A 144 -12.40 21.24 5.26
CA SER A 144 -13.52 22.07 5.72
C SER A 144 -13.90 23.06 4.62
N ASN A 145 -14.83 22.68 3.74
CA ASN A 145 -15.47 23.59 2.78
C ASN A 145 -16.43 24.59 3.46
N THR A 146 -16.30 24.80 4.78
CA THR A 146 -17.04 25.81 5.52
C THR A 146 -16.56 27.19 5.10
N SER A 147 -17.14 27.68 4.01
CA SER A 147 -17.31 29.09 3.72
C SER A 147 -18.21 29.70 4.79
N LEU A 148 -17.68 29.82 6.01
CA LEU A 148 -18.30 30.58 7.09
C LEU A 148 -18.00 32.06 6.80
N THR A 149 -18.94 32.68 6.10
CA THR A 149 -19.42 34.06 6.30
C THR A 149 -18.38 35.10 6.75
N ASN A 150 -17.94 35.93 5.78
CA ASN A 150 -17.78 37.40 5.81
C ASN A 150 -17.30 38.20 7.05
N ASP A 151 -16.84 37.60 8.15
CA ASP A 151 -16.23 38.36 9.23
C ASP A 151 -14.74 38.57 8.95
N GLY A 152 -14.44 39.75 8.41
CA GLY A 152 -13.12 40.21 7.97
C GLY A 152 -12.09 40.38 9.08
N VAL A 153 -11.77 39.30 9.80
CA VAL A 153 -10.65 39.24 10.73
C VAL A 153 -9.60 38.31 10.14
N ASN A 154 -8.42 38.89 9.87
CA ASN A 154 -7.25 38.25 9.27
C ASN A 154 -6.68 37.12 10.15
N SER A 155 -7.34 35.96 10.20
CA SER A 155 -6.70 34.70 10.59
C SER A 155 -6.15 34.03 9.34
N SER A 156 -5.01 34.53 8.86
CA SER A 156 -4.25 33.86 7.82
C SER A 156 -3.53 32.67 8.43
N VAL A 157 -3.43 31.58 7.66
CA VAL A 157 -2.66 30.34 7.94
C VAL A 157 -3.48 29.21 8.58
N CYS A 158 -4.50 28.68 7.86
CA CYS A 158 -4.80 27.22 7.73
C CYS A 158 -6.15 26.87 7.04
N ASN A 159 -6.78 27.75 6.26
CA ASN A 159 -7.99 27.45 5.45
C ASN A 159 -7.69 26.90 4.03
N ASN A 160 -6.60 26.16 3.85
CA ASN A 160 -6.35 25.53 2.56
C ASN A 160 -7.06 24.19 2.52
N ASN A 161 -7.93 23.97 1.54
CA ASN A 161 -8.42 22.64 1.18
C ASN A 161 -7.21 21.70 1.14
N ILE A 162 -7.08 20.83 2.15
CA ILE A 162 -5.93 19.95 2.30
C ILE A 162 -6.12 18.86 1.26
N LYS A 163 -5.53 19.10 0.08
CA LYS A 163 -5.41 18.11 -0.98
C LYS A 163 -4.29 17.16 -0.61
N LEU A 164 -4.66 16.17 0.20
CA LEU A 164 -3.75 15.21 0.82
C LEU A 164 -3.01 14.36 -0.22
N LEU A 165 -3.70 13.97 -1.29
CA LEU A 165 -3.17 13.03 -2.28
C LEU A 165 -2.86 13.71 -3.62
N PRO A 166 -1.86 13.21 -4.38
CA PRO A 166 -1.53 13.73 -5.70
C PRO A 166 -2.71 13.81 -6.67
N ARG A 167 -3.64 12.85 -6.60
CA ARG A 167 -4.86 12.85 -7.44
C ARG A 167 -5.78 14.04 -7.21
N GLN A 168 -5.69 14.73 -6.08
CA GLN A 168 -6.49 15.92 -5.80
C GLN A 168 -5.83 17.20 -6.30
N TRP A 169 -4.55 17.16 -6.67
CA TRP A 169 -3.80 18.33 -7.15
C TRP A 169 -4.31 18.80 -8.51
N ASP A 170 -4.24 20.11 -8.74
CA ASP A 170 -4.50 20.65 -10.07
C ASP A 170 -3.41 20.20 -11.05
N SER A 171 -3.72 20.27 -12.35
CA SER A 171 -2.84 19.75 -13.40
C SER A 171 -1.48 20.47 -13.48
N GLU A 172 -1.41 21.75 -13.09
CA GLU A 172 -0.14 22.50 -13.09
C GLU A 172 0.74 22.04 -11.93
N THR A 173 0.18 21.92 -10.73
CA THR A 173 0.86 21.40 -9.54
C THR A 173 1.33 19.96 -9.78
N LEU A 174 0.46 19.10 -10.32
CA LEU A 174 0.77 17.72 -10.63
C LEU A 174 1.92 17.61 -11.63
N LYS A 175 1.86 18.36 -12.73
CA LYS A 175 2.94 18.39 -13.74
C LYS A 175 4.24 18.94 -13.17
N ARG A 176 4.18 20.01 -12.38
CA ARG A 176 5.37 20.60 -11.74
C ARG A 176 6.07 19.60 -10.82
N ARG A 177 5.29 18.87 -10.01
CA ARG A 177 5.78 17.96 -8.98
C ARG A 177 6.20 16.60 -9.52
N LEU A 178 5.39 15.96 -10.35
CA LEU A 178 5.56 14.54 -10.71
C LEU A 178 5.99 14.29 -12.15
N TYR A 179 6.03 15.30 -13.04
CA TYR A 179 6.40 15.05 -14.44
C TYR A 179 7.75 14.32 -14.56
N GLY A 180 7.76 13.28 -15.38
CA GLY A 180 8.91 12.40 -15.60
C GLY A 180 8.93 11.15 -14.72
N THR A 181 8.16 11.12 -13.62
CA THR A 181 8.05 9.95 -12.74
C THR A 181 7.08 8.89 -13.25
N SER A 182 7.19 7.67 -12.74
CA SER A 182 6.22 6.60 -13.01
C SER A 182 4.82 6.94 -12.49
N LEU A 183 4.74 7.63 -11.34
CA LEU A 183 3.48 8.00 -10.70
C LEU A 183 2.65 9.01 -11.49
N TYR A 184 3.27 9.88 -12.31
CA TYR A 184 2.57 10.96 -13.00
C TYR A 184 1.43 10.50 -13.91
N LYS A 185 1.69 9.50 -14.78
CA LYS A 185 0.66 8.96 -15.68
C LYS A 185 -0.45 8.26 -14.89
N ARG A 186 -0.09 7.51 -13.86
CA ARG A 186 -1.03 6.81 -12.98
C ARG A 186 -2.02 7.76 -12.32
N ILE A 187 -1.53 8.87 -11.77
CA ILE A 187 -2.39 9.88 -11.13
C ILE A 187 -3.32 10.57 -12.14
N ILE A 188 -2.87 10.82 -13.38
CA ILE A 188 -3.77 11.35 -14.43
C ILE A 188 -4.89 10.36 -14.75
N ASN A 189 -4.56 9.08 -14.87
CA ASN A 189 -5.54 8.03 -15.13
C ASN A 189 -6.54 7.92 -13.98
N GLU A 190 -6.06 7.97 -12.74
CA GLU A 190 -6.89 7.95 -11.53
C GLU A 190 -7.83 9.17 -11.46
N GLN A 191 -7.33 10.38 -11.75
CA GLN A 191 -8.15 11.60 -11.84
C GLN A 191 -9.29 11.48 -12.86
N ASN A 192 -9.04 10.81 -13.98
CA ASN A 192 -10.06 10.59 -15.01
C ASN A 192 -11.02 9.47 -14.59
N GLY A 193 -10.48 8.38 -14.05
CA GLY A 193 -11.23 7.23 -13.53
C GLY A 193 -12.29 7.66 -12.53
N ILE A 194 -11.89 8.40 -11.48
CA ILE A 194 -12.79 8.91 -10.43
C ILE A 194 -13.93 9.75 -11.02
N LYS A 195 -13.64 10.65 -11.96
CA LYS A 195 -14.65 11.51 -12.58
C LYS A 195 -15.64 10.71 -13.42
N CYS A 196 -15.13 9.78 -14.24
CA CYS A 196 -15.97 8.91 -15.07
C CYS A 196 -16.85 8.00 -14.22
N GLU A 197 -16.27 7.37 -13.20
CA GLU A 197 -16.93 6.51 -12.22
C GLU A 197 -18.06 7.26 -11.48
N TYR A 198 -17.76 8.43 -10.93
CA TYR A 198 -18.75 9.25 -10.23
C TYR A 198 -19.94 9.63 -11.13
N GLU A 199 -19.68 10.09 -12.36
CA GLU A 199 -20.75 10.47 -13.29
C GLU A 199 -21.58 9.26 -13.73
N LEU A 200 -20.95 8.09 -13.89
CA LEU A 200 -21.64 6.83 -14.21
C LEU A 200 -22.61 6.44 -13.10
N ILE A 201 -22.13 6.37 -11.85
CA ILE A 201 -22.93 5.98 -10.68
C ILE A 201 -24.05 6.99 -10.45
N LYS A 202 -23.73 8.28 -10.44
CA LYS A 202 -24.73 9.35 -10.24
C LYS A 202 -25.83 9.28 -11.29
N THR A 203 -25.48 9.07 -12.56
CA THR A 203 -26.47 8.96 -13.64
C THR A 203 -27.37 7.74 -13.46
N ALA A 204 -26.79 6.59 -13.10
CA ALA A 204 -27.55 5.37 -12.85
C ALA A 204 -28.47 5.49 -11.62
N TRP A 205 -27.98 6.06 -10.53
CA TRP A 205 -28.76 6.32 -9.32
C TRP A 205 -29.93 7.28 -9.59
N MET A 206 -29.68 8.39 -10.27
CA MET A 206 -30.73 9.35 -10.64
C MET A 206 -31.79 8.74 -11.58
N ARG A 207 -31.42 7.74 -12.40
CA ARG A 207 -32.38 6.99 -13.23
C ARG A 207 -33.25 6.09 -12.37
N GLN A 208 -32.65 5.31 -11.47
CA GLN A 208 -33.36 4.42 -10.54
C GLN A 208 -34.39 5.21 -9.70
N GLN A 209 -33.99 6.38 -9.18
CA GLN A 209 -34.87 7.24 -8.39
C GLN A 209 -36.07 7.78 -9.20
N LYS A 210 -35.89 8.09 -10.49
CA LYS A 210 -36.99 8.53 -11.37
C LYS A 210 -37.97 7.40 -11.66
N GLU A 211 -37.48 6.18 -11.83
CA GLU A 211 -38.32 5.00 -12.09
C GLU A 211 -39.19 4.67 -10.87
N GLN A 212 -38.63 4.72 -9.66
CA GLN A 212 -39.37 4.50 -8.41
C GLN A 212 -40.47 5.55 -8.16
N GLN A 213 -40.23 6.80 -8.56
CA GLN A 213 -41.23 7.87 -8.48
C GLN A 213 -42.38 7.69 -9.48
N GLN A 214 -42.14 7.04 -10.63
CA GLN A 214 -43.19 6.79 -11.63
C GLN A 214 -44.08 5.58 -11.28
N SER A 215 -43.54 4.59 -10.56
CA SER A 215 -44.27 3.38 -10.17
C SER A 215 -45.17 3.55 -8.93
N SER A 216 -45.01 4.63 -8.17
CA SER A 216 -45.76 4.88 -6.93
C SER A 216 -46.89 5.91 -7.14
N PRO A 217 -48.18 5.53 -7.06
CA PRO A 217 -49.28 6.48 -7.19
C PRO A 217 -49.46 7.27 -5.88
N THR A 218 -48.62 8.28 -5.62
CA THR A 218 -48.71 9.10 -4.41
C THR A 218 -49.63 10.30 -4.56
N THR A 219 -50.45 10.50 -3.53
CA THR A 219 -51.31 11.65 -3.27
C THR A 219 -50.51 12.96 -3.16
N LYS A 220 -51.08 14.07 -3.64
CA LYS A 220 -50.41 15.38 -3.82
C LYS A 220 -49.83 16.02 -2.53
N ASP A 221 -50.13 15.48 -1.35
CA ASP A 221 -49.71 16.05 -0.06
C ASP A 221 -48.31 15.58 0.40
N ASP A 222 -47.77 14.47 -0.14
CA ASP A 222 -46.45 13.93 0.26
C ASP A 222 -45.26 14.51 -0.54
N GLN A 223 -45.51 15.33 -1.57
CA GLN A 223 -44.48 15.85 -2.47
C GLN A 223 -43.59 16.96 -1.89
N LYS A 224 -43.94 17.52 -0.71
CA LYS A 224 -43.21 18.68 -0.15
C LYS A 224 -42.10 18.30 0.83
N GLN A 225 -42.07 17.06 1.33
CA GLN A 225 -41.07 16.58 2.30
C GLN A 225 -39.92 15.77 1.66
N THR A 226 -40.06 15.35 0.40
CA THR A 226 -39.08 14.53 -0.35
C THR A 226 -37.94 15.31 -0.99
N SER A 227 -38.00 16.65 -1.00
CA SER A 227 -37.02 17.50 -1.70
C SER A 227 -35.66 17.66 -1.01
N GLN A 228 -35.52 17.23 0.25
CA GLN A 228 -34.28 17.40 1.03
C GLN A 228 -33.55 16.08 1.39
N SER A 229 -34.23 14.92 1.41
CA SER A 229 -33.58 13.62 1.68
C SER A 229 -32.73 13.08 0.50
N SER A 230 -32.88 13.66 -0.70
CA SER A 230 -32.42 13.06 -1.97
C SER A 230 -31.12 13.63 -2.55
N LEU A 231 -30.31 14.39 -1.81
CA LEU A 231 -29.08 14.93 -2.41
C LEU A 231 -27.99 13.86 -2.47
N PHE A 232 -27.61 13.49 -3.70
CA PHE A 232 -26.43 12.68 -3.97
C PHE A 232 -25.15 13.49 -3.67
N PRO A 233 -24.10 12.89 -3.08
CA PRO A 233 -22.84 13.59 -2.80
C PRO A 233 -22.24 14.27 -4.04
N THR A 234 -21.48 15.35 -3.85
CA THR A 234 -20.73 15.97 -4.96
C THR A 234 -19.50 15.15 -5.35
N CYS A 235 -18.95 15.37 -6.55
CA CYS A 235 -17.73 14.69 -7.00
C CYS A 235 -16.54 14.99 -6.06
N GLU A 236 -16.46 16.19 -5.51
CA GLU A 236 -15.42 16.58 -4.56
C GLU A 236 -15.58 15.86 -3.22
N GLN A 237 -16.82 15.74 -2.71
CA GLN A 237 -17.09 14.98 -1.49
C GLN A 237 -16.78 13.49 -1.68
N TYR A 238 -17.14 12.93 -2.85
CA TYR A 238 -16.80 11.58 -3.22
C TYR A 238 -15.29 11.36 -3.27
N ASP A 239 -14.54 12.17 -4.01
CA ASP A 239 -13.08 12.05 -4.12
C ASP A 239 -12.38 12.23 -2.75
N ASN A 240 -12.85 13.17 -1.93
CA ASN A 240 -12.37 13.34 -0.56
C ASN A 240 -12.57 12.07 0.27
N MET A 241 -13.77 11.49 0.27
CA MET A 241 -14.01 10.25 1.04
C MET A 241 -13.29 9.05 0.43
N MET A 242 -13.20 8.97 -0.89
CA MET A 242 -12.42 7.93 -1.56
C MET A 242 -10.94 8.04 -1.16
N SER A 243 -10.37 9.25 -1.02
CA SER A 243 -9.01 9.43 -0.49
C SER A 243 -8.83 8.95 0.94
N LEU A 244 -9.86 9.05 1.76
CA LEU A 244 -9.83 8.51 3.11
C LEU A 244 -9.91 6.99 3.07
N VAL A 245 -10.84 6.41 2.29
CA VAL A 245 -10.97 4.96 2.13
C VAL A 245 -9.66 4.35 1.60
N THR A 246 -9.10 4.87 0.51
CA THR A 246 -7.83 4.38 -0.06
C THR A 246 -6.65 4.47 0.91
N SER A 247 -6.62 5.49 1.79
CA SER A 247 -5.48 5.74 2.69
C SER A 247 -5.60 5.11 4.07
N ARG A 248 -6.80 4.66 4.44
CA ARG A 248 -7.15 4.26 5.82
C ARG A 248 -7.99 2.98 5.92
N GLY A 249 -8.43 2.43 4.78
CA GLY A 249 -9.12 1.16 4.72
C GLY A 249 -8.20 0.01 5.11
N PHE A 250 -8.79 -0.99 5.76
CA PHE A 250 -8.15 -2.24 6.14
C PHE A 250 -8.84 -3.38 5.43
N ASP A 251 -8.04 -4.17 4.72
CA ASP A 251 -8.48 -5.35 3.97
C ASP A 251 -8.84 -6.50 4.92
N GLY A 252 -9.94 -7.19 4.65
CA GLY A 252 -10.26 -8.47 5.30
C GLY A 252 -10.67 -8.44 6.77
N LEU A 253 -10.74 -7.27 7.42
CA LEU A 253 -10.97 -7.17 8.87
C LEU A 253 -12.44 -7.00 9.28
N GLY A 254 -13.34 -6.80 8.33
CA GLY A 254 -14.78 -6.71 8.57
C GLY A 254 -15.47 -8.06 8.62
N TYR A 255 -16.76 -8.03 8.99
CA TYR A 255 -17.65 -9.19 8.94
C TYR A 255 -17.66 -9.88 7.58
N ASP A 256 -17.45 -11.21 7.60
CA ASP A 256 -17.22 -12.05 6.42
C ASP A 256 -15.99 -11.67 5.56
N GLY A 257 -14.97 -11.03 6.14
CA GLY A 257 -13.72 -10.72 5.43
C GLY A 257 -13.81 -9.51 4.51
N VAL A 258 -14.79 -8.62 4.73
CA VAL A 258 -14.94 -7.40 3.93
C VAL A 258 -14.00 -6.28 4.41
N ASP A 259 -13.58 -5.39 3.50
CA ASP A 259 -12.80 -4.19 3.84
C ASP A 259 -13.55 -3.22 4.77
N VAL A 260 -12.80 -2.60 5.70
CA VAL A 260 -13.37 -1.71 6.72
C VAL A 260 -12.50 -0.50 7.02
N MET A 261 -13.15 0.58 7.44
CA MET A 261 -12.49 1.67 8.13
C MET A 261 -12.49 1.39 9.64
N ILE A 262 -11.34 1.55 10.31
CA ILE A 262 -11.22 1.24 11.75
C ILE A 262 -10.94 2.52 12.53
N PRO A 263 -11.96 3.09 13.21
CA PRO A 263 -11.81 4.30 14.00
C PRO A 263 -10.68 4.22 15.03
N LEU A 264 -9.93 5.32 15.16
CA LEU A 264 -8.78 5.51 16.05
C LEU A 264 -7.54 4.69 15.70
N LEU A 265 -7.70 3.46 15.21
CA LEU A 265 -6.57 2.68 14.69
C LEU A 265 -5.99 3.38 13.45
N ASP A 266 -6.83 3.83 12.54
CA ASP A 266 -6.43 4.57 11.33
C ASP A 266 -5.74 5.93 11.58
N LEU A 267 -5.62 6.35 12.84
CA LEU A 267 -4.88 7.54 13.26
C LEU A 267 -3.42 7.25 13.64
N LEU A 268 -3.02 5.98 13.75
CA LEU A 268 -1.61 5.65 13.99
C LEU A 268 -0.81 5.86 12.70
N ASN A 269 0.32 6.53 12.81
CA ASN A 269 1.17 6.80 11.65
C ASN A 269 1.99 5.57 11.28
N HIS A 270 2.35 5.51 9.99
CA HIS A 270 3.25 4.50 9.48
C HIS A 270 4.63 4.56 10.13
N VAL A 271 5.21 3.39 10.34
CA VAL A 271 6.62 3.16 10.55
C VAL A 271 7.02 1.88 9.84
N ARG A 272 8.30 1.77 9.46
CA ARG A 272 8.79 0.52 8.86
C ARG A 272 8.74 -0.62 9.87
N GLY A 273 8.54 -1.83 9.37
CA GLY A 273 8.82 -3.03 10.16
C GLY A 273 10.31 -3.06 10.51
N GLN A 274 10.64 -3.37 11.76
CA GLN A 274 11.99 -3.80 12.08
C GLN A 274 12.03 -5.32 11.90
N GLY A 275 13.02 -5.81 11.14
CA GLY A 275 13.50 -7.17 11.35
C GLY A 275 13.99 -7.30 12.81
N VAL A 276 13.68 -8.42 13.45
CA VAL A 276 13.78 -8.65 14.91
C VAL A 276 15.20 -8.47 15.50
N ASP A 277 16.23 -8.24 14.68
CA ASP A 277 17.62 -8.56 15.05
C ASP A 277 18.60 -7.42 15.37
N ASN A 278 18.19 -6.15 15.52
CA ASN A 278 19.18 -5.07 15.78
C ASN A 278 18.91 -4.21 17.02
N THR A 279 19.18 -4.77 18.19
CA THR A 279 19.18 -4.07 19.49
C THR A 279 20.54 -3.48 19.91
N ALA A 280 21.56 -3.43 19.04
CA ALA A 280 22.93 -3.13 19.49
C ALA A 280 23.42 -1.68 19.39
N ASN A 281 22.84 -0.79 18.56
CA ASN A 281 23.36 0.57 18.40
C ASN A 281 22.27 1.64 18.56
N GLY A 282 22.22 2.24 19.75
CA GLY A 282 21.23 3.21 20.19
C GLY A 282 21.32 4.60 19.56
N ASP A 283 21.13 4.69 18.25
CA ASP A 283 20.63 5.93 17.63
C ASP A 283 19.12 5.74 17.35
N GLY A 284 18.31 6.14 18.33
CA GLY A 284 16.90 5.80 18.48
C GLY A 284 15.95 6.49 17.49
N SER A 285 16.16 6.35 16.18
CA SER A 285 15.21 6.80 15.15
C SER A 285 14.60 5.67 14.32
N GLY A 286 14.98 4.42 14.53
CA GLY A 286 14.28 3.26 13.99
C GLY A 286 13.01 3.03 14.79
N GLY A 287 11.87 3.57 14.33
CA GLY A 287 10.60 3.34 15.02
C GLY A 287 10.16 1.89 14.84
N VAL A 288 9.60 1.31 15.90
CA VAL A 288 9.14 -0.08 15.91
C VAL A 288 7.62 -0.08 15.81
N ALA A 289 7.04 -0.94 14.99
CA ALA A 289 5.60 -1.13 14.99
C ALA A 289 5.17 -1.55 16.41
N HIS A 290 4.39 -0.70 17.07
CA HIS A 290 4.08 -0.87 18.49
C HIS A 290 2.81 -1.68 18.72
N VAL A 291 2.05 -1.96 17.66
CA VAL A 291 0.71 -2.55 17.76
C VAL A 291 0.57 -3.76 16.86
N ARG A 292 -0.21 -4.72 17.33
CA ARG A 292 -0.80 -5.81 16.55
C ARG A 292 -2.30 -5.61 16.56
N TYR A 293 -2.97 -6.00 15.48
CA TYR A 293 -4.41 -5.97 15.41
C TYR A 293 -4.94 -7.26 14.80
N GLU A 294 -6.08 -7.69 15.30
CA GLU A 294 -6.72 -8.94 14.90
C GLU A 294 -8.23 -8.78 15.05
N ARG A 295 -8.95 -9.68 14.40
CA ARG A 295 -10.38 -9.81 14.63
C ARG A 295 -10.64 -10.59 15.91
N TYR A 296 -11.69 -10.24 16.65
CA TYR A 296 -12.15 -11.02 17.81
C TYR A 296 -13.64 -11.36 17.68
N HIS A 297 -14.03 -12.49 18.27
CA HIS A 297 -15.42 -12.90 18.45
C HIS A 297 -15.75 -12.91 19.94
N GLU A 298 -16.94 -12.46 20.36
CA GLU A 298 -17.32 -12.41 21.78
C GLU A 298 -17.45 -13.81 22.42
N GLU A 299 -17.61 -14.88 21.62
CA GLU A 299 -17.71 -16.26 22.12
C GLU A 299 -16.39 -16.78 22.70
N ASP A 300 -15.25 -16.13 22.42
CA ASP A 300 -13.92 -16.58 22.84
C ASP A 300 -13.55 -16.17 24.29
N ASN A 301 -14.43 -15.46 25.01
CA ASN A 301 -14.08 -14.81 26.30
C ASN A 301 -14.71 -15.42 27.57
N GLU A 302 -15.35 -16.60 27.50
CA GLU A 302 -15.99 -17.20 28.68
C GLU A 302 -15.53 -18.63 28.99
N THR A 303 -14.22 -18.87 29.20
CA THR A 303 -13.71 -19.88 30.18
C THR A 303 -12.18 -19.92 30.19
N ASP A 304 -11.51 -19.10 30.99
CA ASP A 304 -10.11 -19.33 31.40
C ASP A 304 -9.88 -18.84 32.85
N GLU A 305 -10.72 -19.33 33.75
CA GLU A 305 -10.35 -19.48 35.17
C GLU A 305 -10.23 -20.99 35.43
N ASP A 306 -9.12 -21.60 35.02
CA ASP A 306 -8.37 -22.58 35.82
C ASP A 306 -7.35 -23.38 34.96
N GLY A 307 -6.06 -23.13 35.20
CA GLY A 307 -5.07 -24.20 35.23
C GLY A 307 -4.10 -24.34 34.04
N SER A 308 -2.95 -23.68 34.15
CA SER A 308 -1.62 -24.18 33.76
C SER A 308 -1.49 -24.88 32.39
N GLY A 309 -1.11 -24.11 31.37
CA GLY A 309 -0.45 -24.63 30.17
C GLY A 309 0.46 -23.56 29.61
N ASP A 310 1.77 -23.84 29.54
CA ASP A 310 2.73 -23.10 28.73
C ASP A 310 2.35 -23.30 27.25
N GLY A 311 1.39 -22.51 26.77
CA GLY A 311 1.02 -22.42 25.36
C GLY A 311 1.65 -21.17 24.77
N GLU A 312 2.68 -21.37 23.96
CA GLU A 312 3.28 -20.33 23.13
C GLU A 312 2.21 -19.76 22.17
N PRO A 313 2.02 -18.43 22.08
CA PRO A 313 0.97 -17.85 21.26
C PRO A 313 1.37 -17.92 19.78
N THR A 314 0.88 -18.91 19.06
CA THR A 314 1.05 -19.04 17.62
C THR A 314 0.18 -18.01 16.88
N THR A 315 0.81 -17.11 16.13
CA THR A 315 0.17 -16.27 15.12
C THR A 315 -0.28 -17.13 13.95
N LYS A 316 -1.45 -17.78 14.05
CA LYS A 316 -2.09 -18.43 12.90
C LYS A 316 -3.18 -17.53 12.36
N ARG A 317 -2.96 -17.05 11.13
CA ARG A 317 -3.99 -16.46 10.27
C ARG A 317 -5.04 -17.56 10.05
N ILE A 318 -6.22 -17.44 10.64
CA ILE A 318 -7.31 -18.38 10.38
C ILE A 318 -7.77 -18.13 8.93
N LYS A 319 -7.29 -18.97 8.02
CA LYS A 319 -7.85 -19.11 6.67
C LYS A 319 -9.20 -19.80 6.85
N THR A 320 -10.29 -19.05 6.71
CA THR A 320 -11.62 -19.64 6.58
C THR A 320 -11.69 -20.32 5.22
N ASP A 321 -11.49 -21.63 5.19
CA ASP A 321 -11.83 -22.46 4.03
C ASP A 321 -13.36 -22.42 3.88
N ILE A 322 -13.82 -21.56 2.97
CA ILE A 322 -15.21 -21.57 2.50
C ILE A 322 -15.29 -22.69 1.47
N ASP A 323 -15.79 -23.84 1.91
CA ASP A 323 -16.17 -24.94 1.04
C ASP A 323 -17.19 -24.44 0.00
N ASP A 324 -16.76 -24.44 -1.26
CA ASP A 324 -17.56 -24.11 -2.42
C ASP A 324 -18.54 -25.27 -2.70
N SER A 325 -19.77 -25.13 -2.19
CA SER A 325 -20.90 -25.95 -2.59
C SER A 325 -22.07 -25.08 -3.01
N THR A 326 -22.07 -24.77 -4.30
CA THR A 326 -23.20 -24.20 -5.03
C THR A 326 -24.46 -25.06 -4.88
N THR A 327 -25.50 -24.52 -4.22
CA THR A 327 -26.85 -24.58 -4.79
C THR A 327 -27.75 -23.48 -4.22
N ALA A 328 -28.03 -22.50 -5.08
CA ALA A 328 -29.07 -21.50 -4.89
C ALA A 328 -30.43 -22.17 -4.65
N THR A 329 -31.01 -21.99 -3.45
CA THR A 329 -32.46 -21.94 -3.29
C THR A 329 -32.86 -20.79 -2.36
N ASN A 330 -33.62 -19.87 -2.96
CA ASN A 330 -34.32 -18.77 -2.31
C ASN A 330 -35.06 -19.23 -1.05
N ASN A 331 -34.60 -18.78 0.12
CA ASN A 331 -35.43 -18.64 1.32
C ASN A 331 -34.79 -17.62 2.27
N ILE A 332 -34.87 -16.34 1.91
CA ILE A 332 -34.71 -15.24 2.87
C ILE A 332 -35.95 -15.27 3.78
N ARG A 333 -35.85 -16.08 4.84
CA ARG A 333 -36.74 -16.00 5.99
C ARG A 333 -36.19 -14.90 6.89
N SER A 334 -36.81 -13.73 6.77
CA SER A 334 -36.90 -12.75 7.84
C SER A 334 -37.23 -13.47 9.15
N ASN A 335 -36.28 -13.48 10.09
CA ASN A 335 -36.55 -13.58 11.50
C ASN A 335 -35.55 -12.70 12.25
N ASN A 336 -36.09 -11.58 12.73
CA ASN A 336 -35.54 -10.76 13.79
C ASN A 336 -35.28 -11.60 15.05
N SER A 337 -34.29 -11.14 15.83
CA SER A 337 -34.05 -11.41 17.26
C SER A 337 -33.10 -12.56 17.63
N GLY A 338 -31.86 -12.20 18.01
CA GLY A 338 -31.45 -12.53 19.38
C GLY A 338 -30.09 -13.18 19.66
N GLY A 339 -29.14 -13.19 18.73
CA GLY A 339 -27.80 -13.74 19.02
C GLY A 339 -26.81 -13.52 17.88
N GLY A 340 -26.74 -12.30 17.35
CA GLY A 340 -25.74 -11.99 16.34
C GLY A 340 -24.36 -12.01 16.98
N GLU A 341 -23.46 -12.82 16.43
CA GLU A 341 -22.04 -12.84 16.77
C GLU A 341 -21.55 -11.41 16.93
N ARG A 342 -21.26 -11.02 18.17
CA ARG A 342 -20.70 -9.71 18.45
C ARG A 342 -19.20 -9.86 18.26
N GLY A 343 -18.67 -9.26 17.21
CA GLY A 343 -17.25 -9.23 16.93
C GLY A 343 -16.71 -7.81 16.82
N GLY A 344 -15.46 -7.73 16.38
CA GLY A 344 -14.84 -6.48 16.00
C GLY A 344 -13.34 -6.61 15.84
N VAL A 345 -12.64 -5.48 15.93
CA VAL A 345 -11.17 -5.44 15.86
C VAL A 345 -10.59 -5.16 17.24
N LYS A 346 -9.63 -5.99 17.65
CA LYS A 346 -8.82 -5.83 18.86
C LYS A 346 -7.43 -5.38 18.47
N VAL A 347 -6.90 -4.39 19.18
CA VAL A 347 -5.55 -3.87 18.99
C VAL A 347 -4.77 -4.06 20.29
N THR A 348 -3.64 -4.74 20.23
CA THR A 348 -2.78 -5.02 21.38
C THR A 348 -1.40 -4.41 21.19
N ALA A 349 -0.69 -4.11 22.28
CA ALA A 349 0.72 -3.75 22.23
C ALA A 349 1.54 -4.94 21.72
N GLY A 350 2.25 -4.80 20.60
CA GLY A 350 3.08 -5.86 20.03
C GLY A 350 4.36 -6.14 20.82
N GLN A 351 4.77 -5.19 21.66
CA GLN A 351 5.94 -5.24 22.52
C GLN A 351 5.72 -4.37 23.76
N SER A 352 6.61 -4.41 24.75
CA SER A 352 6.53 -3.47 25.88
C SER A 352 6.80 -2.04 25.39
N ILE A 353 5.93 -1.10 25.76
CA ILE A 353 6.00 0.30 25.33
C ILE A 353 6.21 1.17 26.57
N VAL A 354 7.28 1.95 26.58
CA VAL A 354 7.51 2.95 27.63
C VAL A 354 6.46 4.04 27.48
N ALA A 355 5.55 4.19 28.44
CA ALA A 355 4.28 4.84 28.19
C ALA A 355 4.29 6.38 28.27
N ASN A 356 5.43 7.05 28.44
CA ASN A 356 5.48 8.52 28.54
C ASN A 356 6.01 9.17 27.27
N GLY A 357 5.09 9.71 26.46
CA GLY A 357 5.38 10.47 25.25
C GLY A 357 5.70 9.63 24.02
N THR A 358 5.67 8.29 24.14
CA THR A 358 5.93 7.39 23.02
C THR A 358 4.81 7.48 22.00
N LYS A 359 5.19 7.77 20.76
CA LYS A 359 4.26 7.83 19.62
C LYS A 359 3.89 6.40 19.24
N LEU A 360 2.60 6.14 19.15
CA LEU A 360 2.12 4.86 18.64
C LEU A 360 2.15 4.89 17.12
N GLN A 361 2.81 3.90 16.55
CA GLN A 361 2.98 3.73 15.12
C GLN A 361 2.67 2.27 14.75
N MET A 362 2.25 2.07 13.51
CA MET A 362 2.02 0.75 12.93
C MET A 362 2.74 0.62 11.59
N THR A 363 2.96 -0.60 11.12
CA THR A 363 3.37 -0.81 9.72
C THR A 363 2.15 -0.78 8.81
N TYR A 364 2.30 -0.21 7.62
CA TYR A 364 1.29 -0.28 6.54
C TYR A 364 1.67 -1.36 5.52
N GLY A 365 2.66 -2.21 5.85
CA GLY A 365 3.32 -3.15 4.96
C GLY A 365 4.50 -2.54 4.20
N ALA A 366 5.21 -3.40 3.46
CA ALA A 366 6.28 -3.01 2.55
C ALA A 366 5.70 -2.31 1.33
N LYS A 367 5.71 -0.97 1.33
CA LYS A 367 5.15 -0.14 0.26
C LYS A 367 6.22 0.74 -0.38
N SER A 368 6.21 0.83 -1.70
CA SER A 368 7.05 1.75 -2.46
C SER A 368 6.69 3.22 -2.20
N ASN A 369 7.64 4.13 -2.39
CA ASN A 369 7.39 5.58 -2.29
C ASN A 369 6.35 6.07 -3.30
N SER A 370 6.22 5.42 -4.46
CA SER A 370 5.15 5.73 -5.42
C SER A 370 3.78 5.38 -4.84
N THR A 371 3.66 4.24 -4.16
CA THR A 371 2.45 3.82 -3.45
C THR A 371 2.17 4.69 -2.22
N LEU A 372 3.19 4.96 -1.41
CA LEU A 372 3.08 5.80 -0.22
C LEU A 372 2.62 7.21 -0.58
N LEU A 373 3.20 7.81 -1.62
CA LEU A 373 2.79 9.15 -2.05
C LEU A 373 1.43 9.14 -2.72
N GLY A 374 1.17 8.17 -3.60
CA GLY A 374 -0.08 8.07 -4.33
C GLY A 374 -1.30 7.81 -3.44
N ARG A 375 -1.18 6.87 -2.49
CA ARG A 375 -2.27 6.43 -1.62
C ARG A 375 -2.32 7.13 -0.26
N TYR A 376 -1.17 7.49 0.31
CA TYR A 376 -1.10 8.01 1.69
C TYR A 376 -0.56 9.44 1.79
N GLY A 377 -0.04 10.02 0.70
CA GLY A 377 0.38 11.42 0.64
C GLY A 377 1.75 11.73 1.25
N PHE A 378 2.59 10.72 1.49
CA PHE A 378 3.94 10.91 2.03
C PHE A 378 4.98 9.98 1.37
N CYS A 379 6.27 10.28 1.56
CA CYS A 379 7.38 9.39 1.20
C CYS A 379 8.29 9.16 2.41
N ILE A 380 9.06 8.09 2.39
CA ILE A 380 10.07 7.77 3.41
C ILE A 380 11.46 7.79 2.76
N ALA A 381 12.43 8.39 3.46
CA ALA A 381 13.80 8.48 2.98
C ALA A 381 14.45 7.11 3.05
N ASP A 382 15.23 6.75 2.02
CA ASP A 382 15.96 5.48 1.96
C ASP A 382 15.06 4.28 2.22
N ASN A 383 14.02 4.09 1.40
CA ASN A 383 13.00 3.02 1.51
C ASN A 383 13.57 1.63 1.24
N VAL A 384 14.47 1.23 2.12
CA VAL A 384 15.28 0.02 2.11
C VAL A 384 15.00 -0.75 3.39
N GLU A 385 14.81 -2.05 3.24
CA GLU A 385 14.61 -3.03 4.31
C GLU A 385 15.96 -3.41 4.96
N PRO A 386 15.97 -4.05 6.14
CA PRO A 386 17.19 -4.44 6.83
C PRO A 386 18.12 -5.36 6.02
N ASP A 387 17.57 -6.16 5.10
CA ASP A 387 18.30 -7.05 4.19
C ASP A 387 18.97 -6.29 3.02
N GLY A 388 18.74 -4.98 2.90
CA GLY A 388 19.26 -4.14 1.82
C GLY A 388 18.39 -4.15 0.56
N SER A 389 17.25 -4.86 0.55
CA SER A 389 16.27 -4.76 -0.52
C SER A 389 15.56 -3.41 -0.46
N CYS A 390 15.27 -2.82 -1.61
CA CYS A 390 14.59 -1.53 -1.68
C CYS A 390 13.12 -1.75 -1.99
N ASN A 391 12.22 -1.27 -1.13
CA ASN A 391 10.76 -1.31 -1.38
C ASN A 391 10.34 -0.39 -2.54
N ASP A 392 11.21 0.53 -2.96
CA ASP A 392 10.89 1.41 -4.09
C ASP A 392 10.94 0.67 -5.42
N VAL A 393 9.75 0.57 -6.01
CA VAL A 393 9.46 -0.04 -7.30
C VAL A 393 9.16 1.04 -8.33
N VAL A 394 9.76 0.92 -9.52
CA VAL A 394 9.59 1.83 -10.66
C VAL A 394 8.90 1.09 -11.80
N GLU A 395 7.74 1.57 -12.21
CA GLU A 395 7.03 1.11 -13.40
C GLU A 395 7.46 1.96 -14.60
N ILE A 396 8.18 1.36 -15.56
CA ILE A 396 8.73 2.08 -16.71
C ILE A 396 8.24 1.50 -18.04
N GLU A 397 7.67 2.38 -18.86
CA GLU A 397 7.40 2.09 -20.27
C GLU A 397 8.72 2.20 -21.07
N LEU A 398 9.29 1.05 -21.41
CA LEU A 398 10.58 0.95 -22.11
C LEU A 398 10.44 1.14 -23.63
N LYS A 399 9.27 0.83 -24.18
CA LYS A 399 8.94 0.89 -25.60
C LYS A 399 7.47 1.27 -25.75
N GLU A 400 7.16 2.09 -26.74
CA GLU A 400 5.79 2.50 -27.05
C GLU A 400 4.92 1.27 -27.32
N GLU A 401 3.69 1.27 -26.79
CA GLU A 401 2.69 0.18 -26.86
C GLU A 401 3.08 -1.11 -26.11
N ALA A 402 4.28 -1.19 -25.51
CA ALA A 402 4.63 -2.31 -24.65
C ALA A 402 4.07 -2.11 -23.23
N PRO A 403 3.66 -3.20 -22.55
CA PRO A 403 3.34 -3.13 -21.12
C PRO A 403 4.50 -2.52 -20.32
N PRO A 404 4.24 -1.67 -19.32
CA PRO A 404 5.26 -1.18 -18.41
C PRO A 404 6.00 -2.33 -17.72
N VAL A 405 7.30 -2.17 -17.50
CA VAL A 405 8.11 -3.13 -16.75
C VAL A 405 8.35 -2.60 -15.36
N THR A 406 8.12 -3.46 -14.37
CA THR A 406 8.34 -3.19 -12.95
C THR A 406 9.79 -3.47 -12.60
N LEU A 407 10.51 -2.47 -12.10
CA LEU A 407 11.92 -2.55 -11.72
C LEU A 407 12.10 -2.20 -10.24
N GLN A 408 12.85 -3.04 -9.52
CA GLN A 408 13.20 -2.85 -8.11
C GLN A 408 14.71 -3.05 -7.93
N ARG A 409 15.37 -2.27 -7.07
CA ARG A 409 16.79 -2.47 -6.74
C ARG A 409 16.93 -3.31 -5.47
N GLY A 410 18.01 -4.06 -5.35
CA GLY A 410 18.23 -4.95 -4.20
C GLY A 410 18.99 -6.20 -4.60
N PRO A 411 18.92 -7.26 -3.79
CA PRO A 411 19.52 -8.55 -4.08
C PRO A 411 19.12 -9.14 -5.44
N LYS A 412 19.87 -10.14 -5.91
CA LYS A 412 19.65 -10.79 -7.21
C LYS A 412 18.26 -11.45 -7.35
N SER A 413 17.68 -11.93 -6.25
CA SER A 413 16.33 -12.53 -6.21
C SER A 413 15.28 -11.55 -6.71
N TYR A 414 15.36 -10.29 -6.27
CA TYR A 414 14.44 -9.22 -6.66
C TYR A 414 14.75 -8.58 -8.02
N THR A 415 15.98 -8.71 -8.52
CA THR A 415 16.44 -7.93 -9.69
C THR A 415 16.56 -8.74 -10.98
N TYR A 416 16.82 -10.05 -10.90
CA TYR A 416 17.07 -10.87 -12.09
C TYR A 416 15.83 -11.00 -12.98
N GLY A 417 14.69 -11.40 -12.42
CA GLY A 417 13.42 -11.54 -13.15
C GLY A 417 13.03 -10.24 -13.86
N PRO A 418 12.93 -9.10 -13.15
CA PRO A 418 12.69 -7.79 -13.75
C PRO A 418 13.67 -7.40 -14.85
N PHE A 419 14.97 -7.67 -14.67
CA PHE A 419 15.98 -7.37 -15.70
C PHE A 419 15.74 -8.17 -16.98
N ILE A 420 15.43 -9.47 -16.86
CA ILE A 420 15.10 -10.31 -18.01
C ILE A 420 13.82 -9.82 -18.68
N LYS A 421 12.74 -9.55 -17.92
CA LYS A 421 11.48 -8.99 -18.44
C LYS A 421 11.75 -7.71 -19.25
N ALA A 422 12.59 -6.81 -18.74
CA ALA A 422 13.00 -5.59 -19.44
C ALA A 422 13.72 -5.87 -20.78
N LEU A 423 14.61 -6.87 -20.83
CA LEU A 423 15.29 -7.26 -22.06
C LEU A 423 14.35 -7.91 -23.09
N LYS A 424 13.36 -8.70 -22.63
CA LYS A 424 12.35 -9.33 -23.50
C LYS A 424 11.55 -8.31 -24.31
N VAL A 425 11.35 -7.08 -23.80
CA VAL A 425 10.67 -6.00 -24.54
C VAL A 425 11.38 -5.67 -25.87
N PHE A 426 12.71 -5.83 -25.91
CA PHE A 426 13.53 -5.51 -27.09
C PHE A 426 13.95 -6.73 -27.90
N ASN A 427 13.90 -7.92 -27.31
CA ASN A 427 14.34 -9.15 -27.95
C ASN A 427 13.15 -10.00 -28.42
N LYS A 428 12.87 -9.99 -29.73
CA LYS A 428 11.82 -10.83 -30.34
C LYS A 428 12.02 -12.32 -30.08
N HIS A 429 13.27 -12.80 -30.06
CA HIS A 429 13.56 -14.21 -29.79
C HIS A 429 13.13 -14.65 -28.38
N LEU A 430 13.15 -13.74 -27.40
CA LEU A 430 12.71 -14.05 -26.04
C LEU A 430 11.19 -13.97 -25.87
N GLN A 431 10.48 -13.41 -26.85
CA GLN A 431 9.02 -13.39 -26.87
C GLN A 431 8.48 -14.72 -27.43
N ASP A 432 9.15 -15.28 -28.43
CA ASP A 432 8.71 -16.53 -29.06
C ASP A 432 8.95 -17.77 -28.18
N GLU A 433 9.92 -17.72 -27.25
CA GLU A 433 10.18 -18.82 -26.30
C GLU A 433 9.06 -19.03 -25.27
N SER A 434 8.15 -18.06 -25.06
CA SER A 434 7.01 -18.19 -24.13
C SER A 434 5.67 -18.48 -24.82
N VAL A 435 5.61 -18.54 -26.16
CA VAL A 435 4.35 -18.74 -26.90
C VAL A 435 4.15 -20.20 -27.31
N ASN A 436 5.14 -21.07 -27.11
CA ASN A 436 5.04 -22.50 -27.43
C ASN A 436 4.49 -23.36 -26.28
N ASP A 437 4.21 -22.79 -25.11
CA ASP A 437 3.55 -23.49 -24.01
C ASP A 437 2.01 -23.40 -24.06
N ASP A 438 1.44 -22.62 -25.00
CA ASP A 438 -0.01 -22.40 -25.14
C ASP A 438 -0.68 -23.25 -26.24
N ALA A 439 -0.01 -24.26 -26.80
CA ALA A 439 -0.51 -25.00 -27.96
C ALA A 439 -1.29 -26.29 -27.67
N ASP A 440 -1.68 -26.55 -26.41
CA ASP A 440 -2.63 -27.61 -26.03
C ASP A 440 -3.82 -27.06 -25.21
N ASP A 441 -4.42 -25.96 -25.69
CA ASP A 441 -5.80 -25.57 -25.30
C ASP A 441 -6.84 -26.49 -25.98
N ARG A 442 -6.85 -27.74 -25.53
CA ARG A 442 -7.97 -28.66 -25.68
C ARG A 442 -8.25 -29.33 -24.34
N GLY A 443 -8.86 -28.55 -23.46
CA GLY A 443 -9.87 -28.97 -22.49
C GLY A 443 -9.63 -30.29 -21.80
N GLU A 444 -8.92 -30.23 -20.68
CA GLU A 444 -9.19 -30.96 -19.45
C GLU A 444 -8.52 -30.14 -18.34
N GLU A 445 -9.31 -29.71 -17.35
CA GLU A 445 -8.81 -29.14 -16.10
C GLU A 445 -8.06 -30.27 -15.39
N ASP A 446 -6.73 -30.29 -15.53
CA ASP A 446 -5.85 -31.20 -14.81
C ASP A 446 -4.68 -30.38 -14.28
N ASP A 447 -4.60 -30.33 -12.95
CA ASP A 447 -3.47 -29.83 -12.17
C ASP A 447 -2.17 -30.51 -12.62
N ASN A 448 -1.30 -29.79 -13.33
CA ASN A 448 0.12 -30.11 -13.55
C ASN A 448 0.84 -28.80 -13.86
N ASP A 449 1.45 -28.13 -12.88
CA ASP A 449 2.83 -28.38 -12.44
C ASP A 449 3.87 -28.10 -13.55
N ASP A 450 3.97 -26.82 -13.91
CA ASP A 450 5.13 -26.17 -14.52
C ASP A 450 6.10 -25.68 -13.43
N GLY A 451 6.48 -26.61 -12.56
CA GLY A 451 7.53 -26.47 -11.56
C GLY A 451 8.89 -26.11 -12.17
N GLY A 452 9.43 -24.95 -11.77
CA GLY A 452 10.86 -24.70 -11.85
C GLY A 452 11.29 -23.23 -11.82
N LEU A 453 10.55 -22.33 -12.46
CA LEU A 453 10.93 -20.91 -12.53
C LEU A 453 9.90 -19.98 -11.88
N GLN A 454 8.61 -20.34 -11.94
CA GLN A 454 7.53 -19.61 -11.27
C GLN A 454 7.53 -19.91 -9.76
N ALA A 455 7.73 -21.17 -9.36
CA ALA A 455 7.96 -21.54 -7.96
C ALA A 455 9.17 -20.84 -7.31
N PHE A 456 10.21 -20.44 -8.08
CA PHE A 456 11.34 -19.66 -7.53
C PHE A 456 11.00 -18.17 -7.37
N LEU A 457 10.05 -17.64 -8.16
CA LEU A 457 9.59 -16.26 -8.07
C LEU A 457 8.48 -16.11 -7.01
N ASP A 458 7.63 -17.14 -6.84
CA ASP A 458 6.58 -17.17 -5.84
C ASP A 458 7.15 -17.43 -4.43
N ASN A 459 8.23 -18.22 -4.28
CA ASN A 459 8.99 -18.35 -3.02
C ASN A 459 9.71 -17.06 -2.55
N CYS A 460 9.66 -15.97 -3.34
CA CYS A 460 10.18 -14.66 -2.92
C CYS A 460 9.06 -13.66 -2.61
N GLU A 461 7.78 -13.99 -2.85
CA GLU A 461 6.61 -13.16 -2.52
C GLU A 461 5.75 -13.75 -1.39
N GLU A 462 6.07 -14.95 -0.91
CA GLU A 462 5.40 -15.60 0.23
C GLU A 462 6.38 -15.76 1.42
N ASP A 463 6.74 -14.64 2.07
CA ASP A 463 7.37 -14.64 3.40
C ASP A 463 6.28 -14.81 4.48
N ASP A 464 5.60 -15.95 4.49
CA ASP A 464 5.00 -16.50 5.71
C ASP A 464 6.02 -17.50 6.27
N TYR A 465 6.80 -17.06 7.27
CA TYR A 465 7.70 -17.90 8.05
C TYR A 465 6.86 -18.91 8.85
N GLU A 466 6.60 -20.09 8.28
CA GLU A 466 6.18 -21.26 9.05
C GLU A 466 7.44 -22.07 9.42
N ASP A 467 7.69 -22.18 10.72
CA ASP A 467 8.62 -23.13 11.32
C ASP A 467 8.16 -24.55 10.98
N ASP A 468 8.82 -25.20 10.03
CA ASP A 468 8.72 -26.64 9.85
C ASP A 468 9.67 -27.32 10.84
N ASP A 469 9.08 -27.85 11.91
CA ASP A 469 9.70 -28.79 12.84
C ASP A 469 10.18 -30.03 12.09
N ASP A 470 11.46 -30.35 12.34
CA ASP A 470 12.15 -31.57 11.91
C ASP A 470 11.41 -32.84 12.38
N ASP A 471 10.88 -33.61 11.43
CA ASP A 471 10.65 -35.06 11.62
C ASP A 471 11.55 -35.87 10.68
N GLU A 472 12.71 -36.25 11.23
CA GLU A 472 13.57 -37.32 10.74
C GLU A 472 12.86 -38.69 10.81
N GLU A 473 12.44 -39.29 9.69
CA GLU A 473 12.47 -40.75 9.45
C GLU A 473 12.57 -40.97 7.92
N GLY A 474 13.66 -41.49 7.35
CA GLY A 474 14.09 -42.88 7.46
C GLY A 474 13.65 -43.66 6.19
N GLY A 475 14.59 -43.99 5.29
CA GLY A 475 14.27 -44.85 4.13
C GLY A 475 15.38 -44.97 3.09
N ASP A 476 16.31 -45.90 3.33
CA ASP A 476 17.26 -46.43 2.35
C ASP A 476 16.54 -47.18 1.21
N ASP A 477 17.01 -47.03 -0.04
CA ASP A 477 17.03 -48.03 -1.14
C ASP A 477 17.61 -47.33 -2.42
N LEU A 478 18.86 -47.55 -2.84
CA LEU A 478 19.30 -48.61 -3.78
C LEU A 478 18.25 -48.84 -4.91
N ASP A 479 18.49 -48.69 -6.20
CA ASP A 479 19.59 -49.23 -7.00
C ASP A 479 19.34 -48.82 -8.49
N ASP A 480 20.42 -48.69 -9.25
CA ASP A 480 20.57 -49.22 -10.61
C ASP A 480 19.62 -48.74 -11.76
N MET A 481 19.98 -47.63 -12.42
CA MET A 481 19.66 -47.43 -13.85
C MET A 481 20.91 -47.09 -14.66
N MET A 482 21.68 -48.13 -14.93
CA MET A 482 22.72 -48.20 -15.95
C MET A 482 22.16 -47.86 -17.35
N TYR A 483 22.30 -46.60 -17.77
CA TYR A 483 22.12 -46.21 -19.17
C TYR A 483 23.28 -46.76 -20.01
N ASN A 484 22.93 -47.71 -20.87
CA ASN A 484 23.79 -48.41 -21.81
C ASN A 484 24.09 -47.50 -23.03
N PRO A 485 25.35 -47.13 -23.33
CA PRO A 485 25.65 -46.36 -24.53
C PRO A 485 25.78 -47.30 -25.73
N THR A 486 24.72 -47.39 -26.54
CA THR A 486 24.83 -47.98 -27.88
C THR A 486 25.67 -47.07 -28.77
N SER A 487 26.91 -47.50 -28.98
CA SER A 487 27.84 -47.09 -30.03
C SER A 487 27.17 -47.11 -31.41
N PHE A 488 26.75 -45.95 -31.91
CA PHE A 488 26.41 -45.70 -33.31
C PHE A 488 27.09 -44.41 -33.80
N GLY A 489 27.99 -44.55 -34.77
CA GLY A 489 28.29 -43.58 -35.84
C GLY A 489 28.93 -42.23 -35.46
N ASP A 490 30.26 -42.16 -35.51
CA ASP A 490 31.09 -40.95 -35.24
C ASP A 490 31.02 -39.81 -36.30
N ASP A 491 30.14 -39.87 -37.31
CA ASP A 491 30.19 -38.92 -38.44
C ASP A 491 29.04 -37.88 -38.49
N GLU A 492 28.04 -37.94 -37.60
CA GLU A 492 26.92 -36.95 -37.54
C GLU A 492 27.09 -35.85 -36.46
N GLN A 493 27.97 -36.02 -35.47
CA GLN A 493 28.13 -35.06 -34.35
C GLN A 493 28.81 -33.73 -34.72
N LEU A 494 29.43 -33.63 -35.90
CA LEU A 494 30.13 -32.42 -36.33
C LEU A 494 29.19 -31.34 -36.89
N LEU A 495 28.04 -31.74 -37.45
CA LEU A 495 27.05 -30.80 -37.97
C LEU A 495 26.21 -30.17 -36.86
N ASP A 496 25.82 -30.96 -35.85
CA ASP A 496 25.04 -30.46 -34.72
C ASP A 496 25.82 -29.45 -33.86
N LYS A 497 27.13 -29.67 -33.66
CA LYS A 497 27.98 -28.69 -32.97
C LYS A 497 28.11 -27.36 -33.73
N ALA A 498 28.13 -27.40 -35.06
CA ALA A 498 28.21 -26.18 -35.87
C ALA A 498 26.89 -25.39 -35.80
N LEU A 499 25.74 -26.08 -35.89
CA LEU A 499 24.41 -25.48 -35.74
C LEU A 499 24.20 -24.89 -34.33
N LEU A 500 24.55 -25.63 -33.28
CA LEU A 500 24.54 -25.15 -31.88
C LEU A 500 25.48 -23.95 -31.65
N SER A 501 26.59 -23.85 -32.39
CA SER A 501 27.49 -22.69 -32.29
C SER A 501 26.93 -21.45 -32.99
N SER A 502 26.21 -21.64 -34.10
CA SER A 502 25.60 -20.55 -34.87
C SER A 502 24.43 -19.91 -34.12
N THR A 503 23.55 -20.73 -33.53
CA THR A 503 22.41 -20.24 -32.73
C THR A 503 22.87 -19.50 -31.48
N LYS A 504 23.93 -19.97 -30.81
CA LYS A 504 24.54 -19.27 -29.66
C LYS A 504 25.15 -17.92 -30.04
N ALA A 505 25.79 -17.81 -31.20
CA ALA A 505 26.35 -16.55 -31.68
C ALA A 505 25.26 -15.52 -32.03
N GLU A 506 24.16 -15.98 -32.63
CA GLU A 506 23.00 -15.15 -32.96
C GLU A 506 22.26 -14.67 -31.70
N GLY A 507 22.00 -15.58 -30.74
CA GLY A 507 21.42 -15.25 -29.43
C GLY A 507 22.23 -14.19 -28.69
N LYS A 508 23.56 -14.35 -28.68
CA LYS A 508 24.48 -13.35 -28.11
C LYS A 508 24.35 -11.96 -28.76
N MET A 509 24.28 -11.91 -30.09
CA MET A 509 24.15 -10.64 -30.81
C MET A 509 22.78 -9.98 -30.57
N ASN A 510 21.73 -10.77 -30.45
CA ASN A 510 20.39 -10.29 -30.12
C ASN A 510 20.34 -9.71 -28.69
N ASP A 511 20.95 -10.38 -27.72
CA ASP A 511 21.06 -9.86 -26.34
C ASP A 511 21.90 -8.57 -26.28
N LEU A 512 23.02 -8.48 -27.02
CA LEU A 512 23.80 -7.24 -27.12
C LEU A 512 22.95 -6.07 -27.65
N ARG A 513 22.16 -6.31 -28.71
CA ARG A 513 21.24 -5.29 -29.27
C ARG A 513 20.14 -4.91 -28.27
N ALA A 514 19.58 -5.89 -27.56
CA ALA A 514 18.56 -5.66 -26.55
C ALA A 514 19.11 -4.86 -25.36
N LEU A 515 20.34 -5.14 -24.92
CA LEU A 515 21.04 -4.39 -23.86
C LEU A 515 21.28 -2.93 -24.26
N GLU A 516 21.69 -2.67 -25.50
CA GLU A 516 21.88 -1.30 -26.01
C GLU A 516 20.56 -0.53 -26.09
N ALA A 517 19.49 -1.19 -26.54
CA ALA A 517 18.15 -0.60 -26.57
C ALA A 517 17.62 -0.32 -25.16
N LEU A 518 17.76 -1.28 -24.23
CA LEU A 518 17.39 -1.12 -22.82
C LEU A 518 18.15 0.04 -22.18
N HIS A 519 19.46 0.12 -22.37
CA HIS A 519 20.30 1.21 -21.89
C HIS A 519 19.81 2.57 -22.39
N THR A 520 19.50 2.65 -23.69
CA THR A 520 18.99 3.87 -24.31
C THR A 520 17.65 4.30 -23.71
N SER A 521 16.70 3.36 -23.52
CA SER A 521 15.41 3.65 -22.92
C SER A 521 15.52 4.06 -21.45
N LEU A 522 16.37 3.39 -20.66
CA LEU A 522 16.66 3.77 -19.27
C LEU A 522 17.30 5.16 -19.18
N LYS A 523 18.22 5.49 -20.10
CA LYS A 523 18.80 6.83 -20.17
C LYS A 523 17.73 7.89 -20.47
N GLN A 524 16.84 7.65 -21.43
CA GLN A 524 15.75 8.58 -21.72
C GLN A 524 14.81 8.76 -20.52
N ALA A 525 14.53 7.70 -19.77
CA ALA A 525 13.73 7.80 -18.55
C ALA A 525 14.43 8.61 -17.45
N MET A 526 15.74 8.42 -17.29
CA MET A 526 16.55 9.25 -16.41
C MET A 526 16.47 10.73 -16.81
N ASP A 527 16.65 11.04 -18.10
CA ASP A 527 16.60 12.40 -18.62
C ASP A 527 15.23 13.07 -18.34
N ARG A 528 14.13 12.30 -18.39
CA ARG A 528 12.79 12.80 -18.03
C ARG A 528 12.69 13.17 -16.55
N CYS A 529 13.25 12.36 -15.65
CA CYS A 529 13.31 12.65 -14.22
C CYS A 529 14.17 13.89 -13.94
N GLU A 530 15.33 14.02 -14.59
CA GLU A 530 16.23 15.17 -14.45
C GLU A 530 15.61 16.48 -14.95
N GLN A 531 14.73 16.41 -15.94
CA GLN A 531 14.01 17.57 -16.46
C GLN A 531 12.93 18.10 -15.50
N ASN A 532 12.57 17.34 -14.46
CA ASN A 532 11.59 17.77 -13.48
C ASN A 532 11.99 19.09 -12.81
N SER A 533 11.01 19.98 -12.67
CA SER A 533 11.23 21.35 -12.17
C SER A 533 11.80 21.41 -10.76
N LEU A 534 11.46 20.43 -9.90
CA LEU A 534 11.94 20.34 -8.53
C LEU A 534 13.42 19.96 -8.46
N ILE A 535 13.84 18.99 -9.29
CA ILE A 535 15.24 18.56 -9.35
C ILE A 535 16.12 19.66 -9.93
N ARG A 536 15.71 20.28 -11.04
CA ARG A 536 16.47 21.37 -11.67
C ARG A 536 16.70 22.55 -10.74
N SER A 537 15.72 22.86 -9.89
CA SER A 537 15.78 23.97 -8.95
C SER A 537 16.64 23.66 -7.71
N SER A 538 16.89 22.39 -7.42
CA SER A 538 17.65 21.96 -6.22
C SER A 538 19.17 22.12 -6.34
N GLY A 539 19.71 22.23 -7.56
CA GLY A 539 21.15 22.31 -7.82
C GLY A 539 21.80 23.65 -7.41
N ASP A 540 21.01 24.70 -7.23
CA ASP A 540 21.48 26.02 -6.83
C ASP A 540 21.23 26.24 -5.33
N LYS A 541 22.18 25.82 -4.49
CA LYS A 541 22.35 26.16 -3.06
C LYS A 541 21.06 26.21 -2.22
N GLU A 542 20.80 25.13 -1.48
CA GLU A 542 20.06 25.13 -0.19
C GLU A 542 18.78 25.98 -0.14
N ARG A 543 18.01 26.03 -1.23
CA ARG A 543 16.65 26.57 -1.16
C ARG A 543 15.82 25.65 -0.30
N SER A 544 15.38 26.17 0.85
CA SER A 544 14.32 25.61 1.68
C SER A 544 13.19 25.14 0.77
N TYR A 545 12.84 23.85 0.85
CA TYR A 545 11.67 23.30 0.18
C TYR A 545 10.45 24.18 0.50
N THR A 546 9.65 24.48 -0.52
CA THR A 546 8.50 25.38 -0.39
C THR A 546 7.39 24.74 0.43
N THR A 547 7.23 23.41 0.33
CA THR A 547 6.22 22.63 1.07
C THR A 547 6.71 21.20 1.37
N ALA A 548 6.03 20.50 2.27
CA ALA A 548 6.32 19.10 2.59
C ALA A 548 6.07 18.17 1.39
N GLU A 549 5.04 18.44 0.58
CA GLU A 549 4.74 17.64 -0.61
C GLU A 549 5.83 17.80 -1.68
N ASP A 550 6.41 19.00 -1.83
CA ASP A 550 7.57 19.20 -2.72
C ASP A 550 8.77 18.37 -2.25
N HIS A 551 8.98 18.23 -0.93
CA HIS A 551 10.00 17.36 -0.37
C HIS A 551 9.74 15.88 -0.68
N TYR A 552 8.50 15.39 -0.46
CA TYR A 552 8.13 14.00 -0.78
C TYR A 552 8.25 13.68 -2.27
N CYS A 553 7.88 14.62 -3.16
CA CYS A 553 8.05 14.44 -4.59
C CYS A 553 9.53 14.35 -4.99
N ILE A 554 10.41 15.14 -4.36
CA ILE A 554 11.86 15.05 -4.59
C ILE A 554 12.41 13.70 -4.14
N MET A 555 11.95 13.18 -3.00
CA MET A 555 12.34 11.86 -2.51
C MET A 555 11.95 10.77 -3.50
N LEU A 556 10.69 10.79 -3.98
CA LEU A 556 10.22 9.85 -5.01
C LEU A 556 11.10 9.93 -6.27
N ILE A 557 11.31 11.13 -6.83
CA ILE A 557 12.09 11.29 -8.05
C ILE A 557 13.52 10.76 -7.87
N LYS A 558 14.16 11.08 -6.75
CA LYS A 558 15.52 10.59 -6.46
C LYS A 558 15.56 9.07 -6.37
N SER A 559 14.58 8.46 -5.70
CA SER A 559 14.49 7.01 -5.60
C SER A 559 14.31 6.34 -6.96
N GLU A 560 13.40 6.85 -7.80
CA GLU A 560 13.22 6.31 -9.14
C GLU A 560 14.50 6.43 -9.97
N MET A 561 15.21 7.57 -9.87
CA MET A 561 16.50 7.77 -10.53
C MET A 561 17.57 6.78 -10.04
N GLN A 562 17.61 6.44 -8.76
CA GLN A 562 18.54 5.43 -8.23
C GLN A 562 18.26 4.06 -8.84
N THR A 563 16.99 3.62 -8.88
CA THR A 563 16.60 2.34 -9.50
C THR A 563 16.90 2.33 -11.00
N ILE A 564 16.60 3.40 -11.74
CA ILE A 564 16.95 3.48 -13.16
C ILE A 564 18.46 3.41 -13.37
N SER A 565 19.25 4.08 -12.50
CA SER A 565 20.71 4.08 -12.57
C SER A 565 21.28 2.68 -12.32
N PHE A 566 20.72 1.95 -11.35
CA PHE A 566 21.07 0.57 -11.02
C PHE A 566 20.98 -0.33 -12.27
N TYR A 567 19.80 -0.37 -12.91
CA TYR A 567 19.58 -1.22 -14.08
C TYR A 567 20.35 -0.76 -15.32
N LYS A 568 20.50 0.56 -15.50
CA LYS A 568 21.32 1.10 -16.59
C LYS A 568 22.77 0.64 -16.45
N ARG A 569 23.31 0.67 -15.23
CA ARG A 569 24.67 0.21 -14.92
C ARG A 569 24.83 -1.30 -15.13
N ALA A 570 23.86 -2.09 -14.69
CA ALA A 570 23.85 -3.53 -14.94
C ALA A 570 23.89 -3.83 -16.45
N ALA A 571 23.07 -3.15 -17.26
CA ALA A 571 23.05 -3.31 -18.72
C ALA A 571 24.41 -2.96 -19.35
N GLU A 572 25.06 -1.86 -18.94
CA GLU A 572 26.41 -1.49 -19.41
C GLU A 572 27.45 -2.57 -19.10
N MET A 573 27.41 -3.14 -17.88
CA MET A 573 28.37 -4.12 -17.43
C MET A 573 28.22 -5.46 -18.18
N VAL A 574 26.98 -5.93 -18.34
CA VAL A 574 26.70 -7.13 -19.17
C VAL A 574 27.17 -6.90 -20.60
N HIS A 575 26.80 -5.75 -21.20
CA HIS A 575 27.18 -5.43 -22.58
C HIS A 575 28.70 -5.41 -22.78
N SER A 576 29.45 -4.79 -21.86
CA SER A 576 30.91 -4.73 -21.89
C SER A 576 31.55 -6.12 -21.80
N LYS A 577 31.10 -6.96 -20.85
CA LYS A 577 31.60 -8.33 -20.68
C LYS A 577 31.30 -9.21 -21.90
N LEU A 578 30.11 -9.10 -22.49
CA LEU A 578 29.75 -9.87 -23.69
C LEU A 578 30.52 -9.41 -24.95
N SER A 579 30.76 -8.11 -25.10
CA SER A 579 31.42 -7.56 -26.29
C SER A 579 32.93 -7.89 -26.37
N LYS A 580 33.54 -8.43 -25.30
CA LYS A 580 35.00 -8.63 -25.17
C LYS A 580 35.83 -7.38 -25.45
N SER A 581 35.19 -6.21 -25.49
CA SER A 581 35.87 -4.94 -25.43
C SER A 581 36.64 -4.96 -24.11
N SER A 582 37.98 -4.85 -24.20
CA SER A 582 38.82 -4.60 -23.02
C SER A 582 38.10 -3.55 -22.18
N PRO A 583 38.08 -3.67 -20.84
CA PRO A 583 37.67 -2.58 -19.97
C PRO A 583 38.74 -1.48 -20.14
N GLY A 584 38.74 -0.83 -21.31
CA GLY A 584 39.35 0.46 -21.50
C GLY A 584 38.70 1.28 -20.41
N VAL A 585 39.53 1.77 -19.50
CA VAL A 585 39.21 2.59 -18.35
C VAL A 585 38.27 3.69 -18.82
N ALA A 586 36.99 3.36 -18.91
CA ALA A 586 36.00 4.27 -19.38
C ALA A 586 35.94 5.29 -18.25
N SER A 587 36.11 6.54 -18.63
CA SER A 587 35.87 7.72 -17.80
C SER A 587 34.39 7.72 -17.38
N LEU A 588 34.05 6.84 -16.43
CA LEU A 588 32.69 6.32 -16.22
C LEU A 588 32.24 6.59 -14.78
N VAL A 589 32.42 7.84 -14.36
CA VAL A 589 31.64 8.44 -13.26
C VAL A 589 31.26 9.84 -13.72
N ASP A 590 30.53 9.93 -14.83
CA ASP A 590 29.74 11.12 -15.13
C ASP A 590 28.36 10.88 -14.50
N GLY A 591 28.26 11.03 -13.18
CA GLY A 591 27.08 10.61 -12.44
C GLY A 591 26.91 11.39 -11.16
N LYS A 592 25.95 12.33 -11.15
CA LYS A 592 25.51 13.10 -9.98
C LYS A 592 24.90 12.26 -8.85
N PHE A 593 24.72 10.96 -9.05
CA PHE A 593 24.10 10.06 -8.09
C PHE A 593 25.14 9.05 -7.62
N GLU A 594 25.55 9.20 -6.36
CA GLU A 594 26.41 8.23 -5.69
C GLU A 594 25.62 6.94 -5.50
N MET A 595 26.01 5.88 -6.21
CA MET A 595 25.57 4.53 -5.91
C MET A 595 26.27 4.07 -4.63
N THR A 596 25.53 3.38 -3.76
CA THR A 596 26.11 2.83 -2.55
C THR A 596 27.03 1.65 -2.87
N ALA A 597 27.91 1.28 -1.93
CA ALA A 597 28.73 0.07 -2.07
C ALA A 597 27.85 -1.18 -2.21
N MET A 598 26.73 -1.23 -1.51
CA MET A 598 25.74 -2.30 -1.56
C MET A 598 25.06 -2.38 -2.93
N ASP A 599 24.67 -1.25 -3.54
CA ASP A 599 24.10 -1.25 -4.89
C ASP A 599 25.10 -1.84 -5.92
N LEU A 600 26.39 -1.53 -5.77
CA LEU A 600 27.44 -2.07 -6.65
C LEU A 600 27.62 -3.58 -6.49
N GLU A 601 27.56 -4.09 -5.26
CA GLU A 601 27.59 -5.52 -4.96
C GLU A 601 26.42 -6.24 -5.63
N HIS A 602 25.19 -5.76 -5.38
CA HIS A 602 23.98 -6.30 -5.99
C HIS A 602 24.01 -6.28 -7.53
N ILE A 603 24.57 -5.24 -8.16
CA ILE A 603 24.76 -5.21 -9.61
C ILE A 603 25.76 -6.25 -10.09
N ASN A 604 26.87 -6.44 -9.37
CA ASN A 604 27.84 -7.46 -9.73
C ASN A 604 27.22 -8.87 -9.65
N ASP A 605 26.40 -9.13 -8.64
CA ASP A 605 25.67 -10.38 -8.48
C ASP A 605 24.66 -10.61 -9.60
N LEU A 606 23.86 -9.59 -9.93
CA LEU A 606 22.92 -9.62 -11.06
C LEU A 606 23.65 -9.92 -12.38
N VAL A 607 24.75 -9.22 -12.65
CA VAL A 607 25.58 -9.39 -13.85
C VAL A 607 26.18 -10.80 -13.88
N GLY A 608 26.67 -11.29 -12.73
CA GLY A 608 27.23 -12.63 -12.58
C GLY A 608 26.20 -13.71 -12.85
N ALA A 609 25.00 -13.57 -12.29
CA ALA A 609 23.88 -14.49 -12.51
C ALA A 609 23.49 -14.54 -13.99
N PHE A 610 23.32 -13.38 -14.64
CA PHE A 610 23.00 -13.29 -16.06
C PHE A 610 24.02 -14.01 -16.95
N LEU A 611 25.31 -13.77 -16.73
CA LEU A 611 26.37 -14.39 -17.52
C LEU A 611 26.47 -15.89 -17.26
N THR A 612 26.31 -16.32 -16.01
CA THR A 612 26.38 -17.74 -15.64
C THR A 612 25.24 -18.53 -16.27
N ILE A 613 24.01 -18.00 -16.20
CA ILE A 613 22.81 -18.67 -16.70
C ILE A 613 22.79 -18.71 -18.23
N ARG A 614 23.03 -17.57 -18.90
CA ARG A 614 22.88 -17.47 -20.36
C ARG A 614 24.13 -17.81 -21.17
N TYR A 615 25.31 -17.66 -20.57
CA TYR A 615 26.59 -17.80 -21.27
C TYR A 615 27.59 -18.62 -20.45
N PRO A 616 27.28 -19.90 -20.15
CA PRO A 616 28.17 -20.76 -19.38
C PRO A 616 29.55 -20.85 -20.06
N GLY A 617 30.60 -20.50 -19.32
CA GLY A 617 31.99 -20.47 -19.79
C GLY A 617 32.55 -19.08 -20.11
N VAL A 618 31.75 -18.01 -20.00
CA VAL A 618 32.31 -16.64 -19.94
C VAL A 618 32.84 -16.41 -18.53
N SER A 619 34.17 -16.40 -18.36
CA SER A 619 34.81 -16.10 -17.06
C SER A 619 34.38 -14.71 -16.58
N ILE A 620 33.91 -14.65 -15.33
CA ILE A 620 33.42 -13.43 -14.66
C ILE A 620 34.56 -12.45 -14.40
#